data_AF-A0LIT6-F1
#
_entry.id   AF-A0LIT6-F1
#
_cell.length_a   1.000
_cell.length_b   1.000
_cell.length_c   1.000
_cell.angle_alpha   90.00
_cell.angle_beta   90.00
_cell.angle_gamma   90.00
#
_symmetry.space_group_name_H-M   'P 1'
#
loop_
_entity.id
_entity.type
_entity.pdbx_description
1 polymer ?
#
loop_
_entity_poly.entity_id
_entity_poly.type
_entity_poly.pdbx_seq_one_letter_code
_entity_poly.pdbx_strand_id
1 'polypeptide(L)'
;MSGEERKQGPKPTQQTETTPQGFTGTVSLELTDLIQMLCLSRSDLIIRVKSHNGTGIIYVKEGQVYHAHTESLQGESAFFEILRWKDGHFEMIPFQESEVKSVSKSWEHLLIEAMRQRDELPGAGGGSAGFPDGPGGATRQEDDDLEFRIDNMFDELEQVAKQVMEEEERGTSTKARRAAGDPGTARPPKVLIVDDSPFFSRQLKKLLEEEGSIEVVGTAKNGRECVDFLATEPAVDLITLDVEMPVMPGDTALKHIMIRHPIPVLILSAFEAGSLNKVFEFLQLGAVDFAAKPRVKEDLAAYSKKLRELVKGTARAHVSHFRRWRRRQGPAVQTEAGMPSDRLLIVLGAEGAYMDWFRLPLSRLARNGTIIGLQKISDALLAEFCKLIDRETGSETVPIVDSMNISGGRFYLGNACRKAGLEYLPESMSLKVQLDHPGDVDWQEGVLCWLDQLAVQASGRMSVYFLSAAQTLPRQAIERLLEKGLRLILPPRDTAICTEMLDAIQSISSHFPEQVLWATQENLMEVW
;
A
#
# COMPACT_ATOMS: atom_id res chain seq x y z
N MET A 1 -44.71 -55.38 -55.01
CA MET A 1 -43.36 -55.80 -55.41
C MET A 1 -42.38 -55.03 -54.56
N SER A 2 -41.58 -55.80 -53.83
CA SER A 2 -40.48 -55.46 -52.94
C SER A 2 -39.46 -54.48 -53.55
N GLY A 3 -39.03 -53.50 -52.76
CA GLY A 3 -37.87 -52.66 -53.04
C GLY A 3 -37.21 -52.27 -51.72
N GLU A 4 -35.97 -52.71 -51.54
CA GLU A 4 -35.22 -52.87 -50.30
C GLU A 4 -34.88 -51.57 -49.55
N GLU A 5 -34.89 -51.69 -48.23
CA GLU A 5 -34.25 -50.78 -47.28
C GLU A 5 -32.74 -50.71 -47.53
N ARG A 6 -32.21 -49.50 -47.78
CA ARG A 6 -30.80 -49.19 -47.52
C ARG A 6 -30.72 -48.20 -46.36
N LYS A 7 -30.20 -48.72 -45.25
CA LYS A 7 -29.80 -48.01 -44.02
C LYS A 7 -28.96 -46.77 -44.38
N GLN A 8 -29.46 -45.58 -44.07
CA GLN A 8 -28.61 -44.40 -43.93
C GLN A 8 -27.90 -44.51 -42.58
N GLY A 9 -26.58 -44.72 -42.62
CA GLY A 9 -25.73 -44.56 -41.44
C GLY A 9 -25.82 -43.14 -40.89
N PRO A 10 -25.54 -42.92 -39.59
CA PRO A 10 -25.56 -41.59 -39.01
C PRO A 10 -24.64 -40.69 -39.84
N LYS A 11 -25.20 -39.57 -40.33
CA LYS A 11 -24.40 -38.46 -40.88
C LYS A 11 -23.30 -38.15 -39.87
N PRO A 12 -22.05 -37.90 -40.30
CA PRO A 12 -21.04 -37.42 -39.39
C PRO A 12 -21.61 -36.16 -38.75
N THR A 13 -21.83 -36.21 -37.44
CA THR A 13 -22.11 -35.04 -36.63
C THR A 13 -21.02 -34.05 -37.00
N GLN A 14 -21.42 -32.96 -37.67
CA GLN A 14 -20.53 -31.84 -37.87
C GLN A 14 -20.00 -31.51 -36.49
N GLN A 15 -18.73 -31.84 -36.24
CA GLN A 15 -17.99 -31.24 -35.16
C GLN A 15 -18.12 -29.76 -35.44
N THR A 16 -18.96 -29.12 -34.64
CA THR A 16 -19.02 -27.68 -34.56
C THR A 16 -17.62 -27.31 -34.13
N GLU A 17 -16.80 -26.91 -35.10
CA GLU A 17 -15.56 -26.19 -34.83
C GLU A 17 -15.98 -24.97 -34.04
N THR A 18 -15.94 -25.09 -32.72
CA THR A 18 -15.98 -23.96 -31.81
C THR A 18 -14.74 -23.17 -32.13
N THR A 19 -14.89 -22.16 -32.98
CA THR A 19 -13.90 -21.12 -33.19
C THR A 19 -13.52 -20.60 -31.80
N PRO A 20 -12.27 -20.71 -31.35
CA PRO A 20 -11.90 -20.18 -30.04
C PRO A 20 -12.11 -18.66 -30.08
N GLN A 21 -13.06 -18.19 -29.28
CA GLN A 21 -13.29 -16.77 -29.07
C GLN A 21 -12.18 -16.28 -28.15
N GLY A 22 -11.16 -15.64 -28.71
CA GLY A 22 -10.02 -15.14 -27.97
C GLY A 22 -8.96 -14.53 -28.88
N PHE A 23 -8.05 -13.77 -28.30
CA PHE A 23 -6.85 -13.29 -28.98
C PHE A 23 -5.74 -14.32 -28.80
N THR A 24 -5.09 -14.74 -29.89
CA THR A 24 -3.89 -15.58 -29.83
C THR A 24 -2.65 -14.70 -29.96
N GLY A 25 -1.68 -14.91 -29.07
CA GLY A 25 -0.42 -14.18 -29.07
C GLY A 25 0.69 -15.07 -28.51
N THR A 26 1.92 -14.89 -29.01
CA THR A 26 3.08 -15.65 -28.53
C THR A 26 3.70 -14.89 -27.37
N VAL A 27 3.54 -15.40 -26.15
CA VAL A 27 4.15 -14.82 -24.95
C VAL A 27 5.35 -15.68 -24.56
N SER A 28 6.53 -15.06 -24.39
CA SER A 28 7.71 -15.73 -23.85
C SER A 28 7.69 -15.58 -22.33
N LEU A 29 7.27 -16.64 -21.63
CA LEU A 29 7.18 -16.73 -20.18
C LEU A 29 7.81 -18.03 -19.72
N GLU A 30 8.37 -18.04 -18.50
CA GLU A 30 8.75 -19.30 -17.86
C GLU A 30 7.50 -20.10 -17.48
N LEU A 31 7.58 -21.44 -17.60
CA LEU A 31 6.45 -22.32 -17.31
C LEU A 31 6.02 -22.24 -15.84
N THR A 32 6.97 -21.97 -14.93
CA THR A 32 6.73 -21.71 -13.51
C THR A 32 5.83 -20.49 -13.30
N ASP A 33 6.14 -19.38 -13.97
CA ASP A 33 5.37 -18.13 -13.88
C ASP A 33 3.96 -18.30 -14.44
N LEU A 34 3.82 -19.07 -15.53
CA LEU A 34 2.51 -19.40 -16.11
C LEU A 34 1.66 -20.20 -15.12
N ILE A 35 2.22 -21.25 -14.51
CA ILE A 35 1.50 -22.09 -13.55
C ILE A 35 1.11 -21.26 -12.32
N GLN A 36 2.02 -20.41 -11.83
CA GLN A 36 1.76 -19.49 -10.71
C GLN A 36 0.61 -18.54 -11.04
N MET A 37 0.64 -17.89 -12.20
CA MET A 37 -0.41 -16.97 -12.65
C MET A 37 -1.78 -17.65 -12.69
N LEU A 38 -1.84 -18.88 -13.22
CA LEU A 38 -3.08 -19.65 -13.35
C LEU A 38 -3.64 -20.15 -12.01
N CYS A 39 -2.76 -20.51 -11.07
CA CYS A 39 -3.17 -20.90 -9.73
C CYS A 39 -3.69 -19.68 -8.94
N LEU A 40 -3.03 -18.52 -9.06
CA LEU A 40 -3.45 -17.27 -8.41
C LEU A 40 -4.76 -16.72 -8.99
N SER A 41 -4.98 -16.87 -10.30
CA SER A 41 -6.25 -16.47 -10.96
C SER A 41 -7.41 -17.44 -10.70
N ARG A 42 -7.17 -18.53 -9.96
CA ARG A 42 -8.14 -19.61 -9.67
C ARG A 42 -8.85 -20.12 -10.92
N SER A 43 -8.13 -20.21 -12.03
CA SER A 43 -8.70 -20.61 -13.32
C SER A 43 -8.68 -22.12 -13.48
N ASP A 44 -9.81 -22.68 -13.94
CA ASP A 44 -9.92 -24.10 -14.27
C ASP A 44 -9.48 -24.30 -15.72
N LEU A 45 -8.24 -24.75 -15.91
CA LEU A 45 -7.62 -24.89 -17.23
C LEU A 45 -6.65 -26.08 -17.27
N ILE A 46 -6.41 -26.58 -18.48
CA ILE A 46 -5.38 -27.59 -18.76
C ILE A 46 -4.23 -26.91 -19.49
N ILE A 47 -3.01 -27.11 -19.00
CA ILE A 47 -1.79 -26.67 -19.67
C ILE A 47 -1.18 -27.89 -20.36
N ARG A 48 -1.16 -27.88 -21.69
CA ARG A 48 -0.44 -28.87 -22.48
C ARG A 48 0.93 -28.32 -22.84
N VAL A 49 1.99 -28.99 -22.42
CA VAL A 49 3.38 -28.60 -22.70
C VAL A 49 3.97 -29.60 -23.68
N LYS A 50 4.55 -29.12 -24.78
CA LYS A 50 5.30 -29.91 -25.77
C LYS A 50 6.73 -29.43 -25.81
N SER A 51 7.66 -30.33 -25.53
CA SER A 51 9.11 -30.10 -25.64
C SER A 51 9.74 -31.19 -26.50
N HIS A 52 11.04 -31.07 -26.81
CA HIS A 52 11.80 -32.18 -27.39
C HIS A 52 11.86 -33.40 -26.45
N ASN A 53 11.66 -33.19 -25.14
CA ASN A 53 11.64 -34.24 -24.12
C ASN A 53 10.29 -34.98 -23.99
N GLY A 54 9.27 -34.60 -24.76
CA GLY A 54 7.96 -35.27 -24.76
C GLY A 54 6.79 -34.30 -24.63
N THR A 55 5.61 -34.88 -24.39
CA THR A 55 4.37 -34.13 -24.13
C THR A 55 3.90 -34.36 -22.71
N GLY A 56 3.59 -33.26 -22.02
CA GLY A 56 3.11 -33.24 -20.64
C GLY A 56 1.81 -32.46 -20.53
N ILE A 57 0.96 -32.86 -19.61
CA ILE A 57 -0.33 -32.22 -19.35
C ILE A 57 -0.45 -31.94 -17.85
N ILE A 58 -0.77 -30.69 -17.51
CA ILE A 58 -1.00 -30.23 -16.15
C ILE A 58 -2.44 -29.72 -16.05
N TYR A 59 -3.18 -30.22 -15.07
CA TYR A 59 -4.55 -29.85 -14.79
C TYR A 59 -4.56 -28.89 -13.60
N VAL A 60 -5.10 -27.69 -13.80
CA VAL A 60 -5.33 -26.70 -12.73
C VAL A 60 -6.82 -26.62 -12.47
N LYS A 61 -7.24 -26.77 -11.21
CA LYS A 61 -8.64 -26.68 -10.78
C LYS A 61 -8.71 -25.94 -9.45
N GLU A 62 -9.59 -24.95 -9.33
CA GLU A 62 -9.84 -24.14 -8.13
C GLU A 62 -8.56 -23.49 -7.55
N GLY A 63 -7.60 -23.12 -8.43
CA GLY A 63 -6.33 -22.51 -8.02
C GLY A 63 -5.31 -23.48 -7.43
N GLN A 64 -5.45 -24.79 -7.68
CA GLN A 64 -4.49 -25.82 -7.28
C GLN A 64 -4.12 -26.71 -8.48
N VAL A 65 -2.92 -27.28 -8.44
CA VAL A 65 -2.53 -28.34 -9.38
C VAL A 65 -3.29 -29.60 -8.98
N TYR A 66 -4.24 -30.00 -9.82
CA TYR A 66 -5.16 -31.10 -9.56
C TYR A 66 -4.58 -32.46 -10.00
N HIS A 67 -3.91 -32.45 -11.15
CA HIS A 67 -3.34 -33.64 -11.78
C HIS A 67 -2.21 -33.23 -12.73
N ALA A 68 -1.25 -34.12 -12.96
CA ALA A 68 -0.29 -33.97 -14.05
C ALA A 68 0.06 -35.34 -14.61
N HIS A 69 0.36 -35.43 -15.90
CA HIS A 69 0.89 -36.65 -16.50
C HIS A 69 1.76 -36.37 -17.71
N THR A 70 2.72 -37.25 -17.95
CA THR A 70 3.48 -37.38 -19.19
C THR A 70 3.09 -38.70 -19.87
N GLU A 71 3.84 -39.16 -20.87
CA GLU A 71 3.62 -40.49 -21.47
C GLU A 71 3.98 -41.64 -20.49
N SER A 72 4.87 -41.37 -19.53
CA SER A 72 5.46 -42.39 -18.64
C SER A 72 5.18 -42.15 -17.15
N LEU A 73 4.94 -40.91 -16.73
CA LEU A 73 4.74 -40.53 -15.32
C LEU A 73 3.35 -39.92 -15.09
N GLN A 74 2.88 -39.98 -13.84
CA GLN A 74 1.63 -39.36 -13.40
C GLN A 74 1.80 -38.74 -12.00
N GLY A 75 1.01 -37.71 -11.68
CA GLY A 75 1.02 -36.99 -10.41
C GLY A 75 2.21 -36.05 -10.24
N GLU A 76 2.63 -35.86 -8.99
CA GLU A 76 3.68 -34.90 -8.62
C GLU A 76 5.00 -35.17 -9.37
N SER A 77 5.36 -36.45 -9.59
CA SER A 77 6.54 -36.82 -10.37
C SER A 77 6.47 -36.37 -11.82
N ALA A 78 5.29 -36.45 -12.46
CA ALA A 78 5.09 -35.92 -13.80
C ALA A 78 5.12 -34.39 -13.83
N PHE A 79 4.56 -33.75 -12.80
CA PHE A 79 4.64 -32.30 -12.65
C PHE A 79 6.10 -31.84 -12.57
N PHE A 80 6.92 -32.45 -11.70
CA PHE A 80 8.34 -32.12 -11.59
C PHE A 80 9.12 -32.40 -12.87
N GLU A 81 8.82 -33.49 -13.58
CA GLU A 81 9.44 -33.80 -14.87
C GLU A 81 9.17 -32.71 -15.91
N ILE A 82 7.92 -32.26 -16.04
CA ILE A 82 7.51 -31.22 -17.00
C ILE A 82 8.23 -29.89 -16.70
N LEU A 83 8.34 -29.49 -15.43
CA LEU A 83 9.00 -28.24 -15.03
C LEU A 83 10.53 -28.26 -15.22
N ARG A 84 11.14 -29.41 -15.46
CA ARG A 84 12.58 -29.54 -15.75
C ARG A 84 12.91 -29.30 -17.22
N TRP A 85 11.93 -29.28 -18.12
CA TRP A 85 12.18 -29.03 -19.54
C TRP A 85 12.67 -27.60 -19.76
N LYS A 86 13.82 -27.46 -20.44
CA LYS A 86 14.49 -26.17 -20.65
C LYS A 86 13.89 -25.32 -21.77
N ASP A 87 13.11 -25.94 -22.63
CA ASP A 87 12.40 -25.32 -23.74
C ASP A 87 11.10 -26.08 -24.03
N GLY A 88 10.16 -25.42 -24.70
CA GLY A 88 8.90 -26.04 -25.08
C GLY A 88 7.86 -25.00 -25.47
N HIS A 89 6.79 -25.48 -26.06
CA HIS A 89 5.59 -24.70 -26.34
C HIS A 89 4.47 -25.19 -25.45
N PHE A 90 3.77 -24.28 -24.80
CA PHE A 90 2.58 -24.60 -24.03
C PHE A 90 1.33 -24.09 -24.73
N GLU A 91 0.24 -24.81 -24.53
CA GLU A 91 -1.10 -24.46 -24.99
C GLU A 91 -2.05 -24.56 -23.80
N MET A 92 -2.85 -23.52 -23.57
CA MET A 92 -3.90 -23.53 -22.55
C MET A 92 -5.21 -23.98 -23.18
N ILE A 93 -5.80 -25.01 -22.62
CA ILE A 93 -7.01 -25.67 -23.11
C ILE A 93 -8.09 -25.54 -22.04
N PRO A 94 -9.36 -25.26 -22.39
CA PRO A 94 -10.47 -25.30 -21.45
C PRO A 94 -10.47 -26.59 -20.65
N PHE A 95 -10.71 -26.49 -19.34
CA PHE A 95 -10.70 -27.65 -18.47
C PHE A 95 -11.74 -28.69 -18.88
N GLN A 96 -11.29 -29.92 -19.02
CA GLN A 96 -12.13 -31.10 -19.17
C GLN A 96 -11.93 -31.98 -17.94
N GLU A 97 -13.02 -32.38 -17.32
CA GLU A 97 -12.99 -33.07 -16.04
C GLU A 97 -12.28 -34.42 -16.16
N SER A 98 -11.20 -34.58 -15.39
CA SER A 98 -10.45 -35.84 -15.26
C SER A 98 -10.90 -36.55 -13.99
N GLU A 99 -11.22 -37.85 -14.08
CA GLU A 99 -11.62 -38.68 -12.94
C GLU A 99 -10.47 -38.92 -11.92
N VAL A 100 -9.24 -38.52 -12.25
CA VAL A 100 -8.04 -38.79 -11.44
C VAL A 100 -7.49 -37.51 -10.81
N LYS A 101 -7.53 -37.45 -9.48
CA LYS A 101 -6.74 -36.50 -8.67
C LYS A 101 -5.50 -37.23 -8.14
N SER A 102 -4.32 -36.81 -8.54
CA SER A 102 -3.06 -37.47 -8.14
C SER A 102 -1.98 -36.52 -7.62
N VAL A 103 -2.34 -35.27 -7.37
CA VAL A 103 -1.49 -34.26 -6.73
C VAL A 103 -2.15 -33.89 -5.41
N SER A 104 -1.35 -33.94 -4.34
CA SER A 104 -1.85 -33.82 -2.96
C SER A 104 -1.34 -32.58 -2.24
N LYS A 105 -0.15 -32.11 -2.62
CA LYS A 105 0.50 -30.94 -2.03
C LYS A 105 0.01 -29.65 -2.70
N SER A 106 0.14 -28.53 -2.00
CA SER A 106 -0.23 -27.23 -2.55
C SER A 106 0.71 -26.84 -3.70
N TRP A 107 0.21 -26.05 -4.65
CA TRP A 107 1.02 -25.63 -5.80
C TRP A 107 2.28 -24.85 -5.40
N GLU A 108 2.26 -24.07 -4.30
CA GLU A 108 3.42 -23.34 -3.78
C GLU A 108 4.53 -24.31 -3.37
N HIS A 109 4.15 -25.36 -2.62
CA HIS A 109 5.09 -26.40 -2.23
C HIS A 109 5.64 -27.16 -3.45
N LEU A 110 4.80 -27.43 -4.45
CA LEU A 110 5.25 -28.10 -5.68
C LEU A 110 6.21 -27.24 -6.49
N LEU A 111 6.00 -25.92 -6.58
CA LEU A 111 6.92 -25.04 -7.32
C LEU A 111 8.25 -24.89 -6.59
N ILE A 112 8.24 -24.70 -5.26
CA ILE A 112 9.46 -24.65 -4.45
C ILE A 112 10.23 -25.97 -4.58
N GLU A 113 9.54 -27.10 -4.47
CA GLU A 113 10.15 -28.42 -4.61
C GLU A 113 10.65 -28.68 -6.04
N ALA A 114 9.96 -28.20 -7.08
CA ALA A 114 10.40 -28.30 -8.46
C ALA A 114 11.67 -27.46 -8.72
N MET A 115 11.73 -26.23 -8.19
CA MET A 115 12.90 -25.36 -8.27
C MET A 115 14.07 -25.95 -7.51
N ARG A 116 13.82 -26.44 -6.28
CA ARG A 116 14.79 -27.17 -5.47
C ARG A 116 15.35 -28.37 -6.25
N GLN A 117 14.52 -29.20 -6.86
CA GLN A 117 14.97 -30.34 -7.66
C GLN A 117 15.68 -29.97 -8.97
N ARG A 118 15.38 -28.79 -9.53
CA ARG A 118 16.08 -28.24 -10.70
C ARG A 118 17.49 -27.77 -10.33
N ASP A 119 17.66 -27.26 -9.12
CA ASP A 119 18.91 -26.74 -8.58
C ASP A 119 19.76 -27.84 -7.89
N GLU A 120 19.12 -28.87 -7.33
CA GLU A 120 19.73 -30.05 -6.68
C GLU A 120 20.22 -31.14 -7.64
N LEU A 121 20.20 -30.88 -8.94
CA LEU A 121 20.93 -31.69 -9.91
C LEU A 121 22.32 -31.07 -10.06
N PRO A 122 23.33 -31.55 -9.31
CA PRO A 122 24.64 -30.99 -9.45
C PRO A 122 25.16 -31.45 -10.83
N GLY A 123 25.84 -30.54 -11.53
CA GLY A 123 26.01 -30.57 -12.97
C GLY A 123 26.39 -31.91 -13.59
N ALA A 124 25.71 -32.27 -14.67
CA ALA A 124 26.40 -32.93 -15.76
C ALA A 124 27.64 -32.08 -16.12
N GLY A 125 28.83 -32.50 -15.70
CA GLY A 125 30.13 -32.08 -16.25
C GLY A 125 31.17 -33.13 -15.88
N GLY A 126 31.99 -33.70 -16.76
CA GLY A 126 32.17 -33.63 -18.21
C GLY A 126 32.93 -34.89 -18.69
N GLY A 127 32.88 -35.33 -19.95
CA GLY A 127 32.13 -34.80 -21.10
C GLY A 127 30.81 -35.55 -21.35
N SER A 128 29.67 -34.89 -21.52
CA SER A 128 29.26 -33.58 -21.00
C SER A 128 28.58 -33.70 -19.62
N ALA A 129 28.91 -34.77 -18.87
CA ALA A 129 28.28 -35.25 -17.64
C ALA A 129 29.31 -35.82 -16.65
N GLY A 130 28.97 -35.95 -15.35
CA GLY A 130 29.73 -36.79 -14.40
C GLY A 130 29.81 -36.30 -12.94
N PHE A 131 28.81 -36.68 -12.13
CA PHE A 131 29.00 -36.99 -10.69
C PHE A 131 29.62 -38.39 -10.56
N PRO A 132 30.11 -38.90 -9.40
CA PRO A 132 30.16 -38.37 -8.02
C PRO A 132 31.57 -38.61 -7.35
N ASP A 133 31.87 -38.15 -6.14
CA ASP A 133 31.65 -38.89 -4.88
C ASP A 133 31.89 -37.97 -3.66
N GLY A 134 30.99 -38.05 -2.68
CA GLY A 134 31.16 -37.52 -1.32
C GLY A 134 32.10 -38.42 -0.47
N PRO A 135 32.23 -38.22 0.86
CA PRO A 135 31.23 -37.63 1.75
C PRO A 135 31.76 -36.58 2.75
N GLY A 136 30.84 -35.77 3.27
CA GLY A 136 30.85 -35.41 4.68
C GLY A 136 31.00 -33.93 5.01
N GLY A 137 30.07 -33.47 5.85
CA GLY A 137 30.30 -32.35 6.75
C GLY A 137 29.74 -31.03 6.27
N ALA A 138 28.62 -30.63 6.87
CA ALA A 138 28.23 -29.23 6.94
C ALA A 138 29.42 -28.38 7.41
N THR A 139 29.82 -27.40 6.61
CA THR A 139 30.64 -26.29 7.09
C THR A 139 29.98 -24.97 6.70
N ARG A 140 29.87 -24.16 7.73
CA ARG A 140 29.29 -22.83 7.90
C ARG A 140 30.02 -21.76 7.07
N GLN A 141 30.40 -22.10 5.84
CA GLN A 141 31.44 -21.41 5.07
C GLN A 141 30.96 -21.07 3.64
N GLU A 142 29.97 -21.78 3.09
CA GLU A 142 29.39 -21.46 1.76
C GLU A 142 28.34 -20.34 1.80
N ASP A 143 27.66 -20.13 2.93
CA ASP A 143 26.83 -18.92 3.17
C ASP A 143 27.71 -17.67 3.30
N ASP A 144 28.87 -17.79 3.97
CA ASP A 144 29.85 -16.71 4.10
C ASP A 144 30.49 -16.37 2.75
N ASP A 145 30.71 -17.34 1.85
CA ASP A 145 31.30 -17.12 0.52
C ASP A 145 30.33 -16.49 -0.50
N LEU A 146 29.01 -16.68 -0.35
CA LEU A 146 28.00 -16.01 -1.16
C LEU A 146 27.76 -14.57 -0.68
N GLU A 147 27.76 -14.35 0.64
CA GLU A 147 27.70 -13.02 1.26
C GLU A 147 28.98 -12.21 0.92
N PHE A 148 30.16 -12.84 0.95
CA PHE A 148 31.45 -12.25 0.57
C PHE A 148 31.58 -11.92 -0.94
N ARG A 149 30.90 -12.67 -1.83
CA ARG A 149 30.89 -12.39 -3.28
C ARG A 149 29.92 -11.27 -3.65
N ILE A 150 28.87 -11.05 -2.87
CA ILE A 150 27.95 -9.91 -3.03
C ILE A 150 28.58 -8.65 -2.43
N ASP A 151 29.24 -8.75 -1.27
CA ASP A 151 29.97 -7.65 -0.64
C ASP A 151 31.10 -7.10 -1.54
N ASN A 152 31.90 -7.96 -2.17
CA ASN A 152 32.94 -7.52 -3.10
C ASN A 152 32.40 -6.81 -4.35
N MET A 153 31.21 -7.16 -4.83
CA MET A 153 30.61 -6.54 -6.02
C MET A 153 30.05 -5.14 -5.70
N PHE A 154 29.68 -4.88 -4.44
CA PHE A 154 29.28 -3.56 -3.96
C PHE A 154 30.46 -2.69 -3.51
N ASP A 155 31.53 -3.29 -2.96
CA ASP A 155 32.79 -2.59 -2.65
C ASP A 155 33.48 -2.03 -3.91
N GLU A 156 33.41 -2.75 -5.03
CA GLU A 156 33.90 -2.26 -6.34
C GLU A 156 33.05 -1.09 -6.89
N LEU A 157 31.75 -1.04 -6.59
CA LEU A 157 30.86 0.10 -6.91
C LEU A 157 31.05 1.28 -5.94
N GLU A 158 31.37 1.02 -4.67
CA GLU A 158 31.67 2.04 -3.66
C GLU A 158 33.03 2.72 -3.91
N GLN A 159 34.04 2.00 -4.44
CA GLN A 159 35.32 2.59 -4.86
C GLN A 159 35.17 3.57 -6.04
N VAL A 160 34.27 3.27 -6.98
CA VAL A 160 33.94 4.17 -8.10
C VAL A 160 33.19 5.40 -7.59
N ALA A 161 32.33 5.26 -6.59
CA ALA A 161 31.63 6.39 -5.96
C ALA A 161 32.55 7.27 -5.09
N LYS A 162 33.52 6.67 -4.37
CA LYS A 162 34.53 7.42 -3.59
C LYS A 162 35.46 8.24 -4.49
N GLN A 163 35.83 7.75 -5.67
CA GLN A 163 36.63 8.52 -6.63
C GLN A 163 35.92 9.77 -7.18
N VAL A 164 34.58 9.76 -7.20
CA VAL A 164 33.78 10.93 -7.62
C VAL A 164 33.56 11.91 -6.46
N MET A 165 33.44 11.43 -5.22
CA MET A 165 33.25 12.29 -4.04
C MET A 165 34.53 12.93 -3.50
N GLU A 166 35.71 12.37 -3.79
CA GLU A 166 37.00 12.93 -3.33
C GLU A 166 37.42 14.24 -4.04
N GLU A 167 36.75 14.65 -5.12
CA GLU A 167 36.98 15.95 -5.77
C GLU A 167 36.16 17.11 -5.15
N GLU A 168 35.09 16.83 -4.39
CA GLU A 168 34.18 17.86 -3.85
C GLU A 168 34.44 18.25 -2.37
N GLU A 169 35.24 17.48 -1.62
CA GLU A 169 35.46 17.71 -0.18
C GLU A 169 36.73 18.50 0.20
N ARG A 170 37.35 19.25 -0.73
CA ARG A 170 38.33 20.29 -0.35
C ARG A 170 37.61 21.56 0.11
N GLY A 171 36.94 21.49 1.27
CA GLY A 171 36.06 22.57 1.71
C GLY A 171 35.66 22.58 3.19
N THR A 172 36.62 22.41 4.10
CA THR A 172 36.59 22.84 5.53
C THR A 172 35.56 22.21 6.49
N SER A 173 36.10 21.49 7.47
CA SER A 173 35.46 21.07 8.73
C SER A 173 35.89 21.98 9.88
N THR A 174 34.99 22.35 10.79
CA THR A 174 35.36 22.55 12.19
C THR A 174 34.20 22.39 13.17
N LYS A 175 34.53 21.79 14.32
CA LYS A 175 33.70 21.17 15.36
C LYS A 175 32.91 22.13 16.28
N ALA A 176 31.72 21.66 16.64
CA ALA A 176 31.09 21.57 17.97
C ALA A 176 31.07 22.78 18.92
N ARG A 177 29.84 23.19 19.33
CA ARG A 177 29.47 23.38 20.75
C ARG A 177 27.96 23.55 20.97
N ARG A 178 27.51 23.03 22.12
CA ARG A 178 26.14 23.03 22.67
C ARG A 178 25.67 24.43 23.11
N ALA A 179 24.40 24.78 22.88
CA ALA A 179 23.45 25.37 23.85
C ALA A 179 22.11 25.75 23.19
N ALA A 180 21.03 25.60 23.96
CA ALA A 180 19.62 26.01 23.80
C ALA A 180 19.20 26.97 22.64
N GLY A 181 18.17 26.53 21.89
CA GLY A 181 17.08 27.36 21.34
C GLY A 181 17.18 27.83 19.87
N ASP A 182 16.47 27.15 18.93
CA ASP A 182 15.84 27.70 17.71
C ASP A 182 14.93 26.63 17.03
N PRO A 183 13.77 26.94 16.40
CA PRO A 183 12.87 25.96 15.76
C PRO A 183 13.35 25.39 14.41
N GLY A 184 14.63 25.55 14.05
CA GLY A 184 15.13 25.35 12.68
C GLY A 184 15.96 24.09 12.41
N THR A 185 16.42 23.36 13.41
CA THR A 185 17.19 22.11 13.21
C THR A 185 16.78 21.05 14.23
N ALA A 186 15.61 20.44 14.00
CA ALA A 186 15.22 19.26 14.76
C ALA A 186 16.30 18.18 14.62
N ARG A 187 16.71 17.58 15.75
CA ARG A 187 17.58 16.39 15.74
C ARG A 187 16.97 15.33 14.81
N PRO A 188 17.77 14.56 14.06
CA PRO A 188 17.25 13.48 13.24
C PRO A 188 16.43 12.53 14.13
N PRO A 189 15.20 12.15 13.73
CA PRO A 189 14.39 11.23 14.51
C PRO A 189 15.09 9.87 14.60
N LYS A 190 15.07 9.28 15.79
CA LYS A 190 15.65 7.97 16.08
C LYS A 190 14.62 6.88 15.79
N VAL A 191 14.91 6.03 14.81
CA VAL A 191 13.99 5.00 14.30
C VAL A 191 14.48 3.61 14.68
N LEU A 192 13.58 2.79 15.23
CA LEU A 192 13.75 1.34 15.34
C LEU A 192 13.03 0.67 14.17
N ILE A 193 13.73 -0.16 13.41
CA ILE A 193 13.14 -0.96 12.32
C ILE A 193 12.77 -2.34 12.84
N VAL A 194 11.52 -2.76 12.65
CA VAL A 194 11.03 -4.07 13.08
C VAL A 194 10.47 -4.84 11.89
N ASP A 195 11.24 -5.78 11.37
CA ASP A 195 10.93 -6.56 10.17
C ASP A 195 11.70 -7.87 10.21
N ASP A 196 11.07 -8.98 9.82
CA ASP A 196 11.69 -10.31 9.87
C ASP A 196 12.63 -10.58 8.68
N SER A 197 12.58 -9.76 7.63
CA SER A 197 13.49 -9.80 6.49
C SER A 197 14.77 -9.01 6.78
N PRO A 198 15.93 -9.68 6.93
CA PRO A 198 17.21 -8.99 7.14
C PRO A 198 17.60 -8.12 5.94
N PHE A 199 17.25 -8.59 4.74
CA PHE A 199 17.50 -7.87 3.50
C PHE A 199 16.71 -6.56 3.45
N PHE A 200 15.40 -6.61 3.72
CA PHE A 200 14.56 -5.41 3.74
C PHE A 200 14.98 -4.46 4.85
N SER A 201 15.30 -4.96 6.05
CA SER A 201 15.82 -4.15 7.16
C SER A 201 17.08 -3.37 6.77
N ARG A 202 18.04 -4.01 6.08
CA ARG A 202 19.27 -3.35 5.58
C ARG A 202 18.96 -2.29 4.53
N GLN A 203 18.09 -2.59 3.57
CA GLN A 203 17.68 -1.63 2.55
C GLN A 203 16.95 -0.44 3.16
N LEU A 204 15.96 -0.69 4.02
CA LEU A 204 15.19 0.35 4.68
C LEU A 204 16.10 1.24 5.53
N LYS A 205 17.08 0.66 6.25
CA LYS A 205 18.09 1.44 6.97
C LYS A 205 18.82 2.40 6.04
N LYS A 206 19.33 1.92 4.89
CA LYS A 206 20.02 2.76 3.90
C LYS A 206 19.12 3.88 3.36
N LEU A 207 17.86 3.58 3.06
CA LEU A 207 16.89 4.55 2.54
C LEU A 207 16.53 5.63 3.58
N LEU A 208 16.42 5.26 4.87
CA LEU A 208 16.08 6.20 5.92
C LEU A 208 17.28 7.09 6.30
N GLU A 209 18.47 6.52 6.42
CA GLU A 209 19.69 7.25 6.80
C GLU A 209 20.26 8.11 5.66
N GLU A 210 19.69 8.00 4.45
CA GLU A 210 20.00 8.86 3.31
C GLU A 210 19.88 10.36 3.70
N GLU A 211 20.87 11.15 3.29
CA GLU A 211 21.01 12.59 3.62
C GLU A 211 21.15 12.90 5.13
N GLY A 212 21.35 11.90 5.99
CA GLY A 212 21.60 12.08 7.43
C GLY A 212 20.40 12.65 8.22
N SER A 213 19.20 12.60 7.63
CA SER A 213 18.03 13.29 8.16
C SER A 213 17.19 12.45 9.14
N ILE A 214 17.51 11.17 9.30
CA ILE A 214 16.90 10.17 10.19
C ILE A 214 18.04 9.28 10.70
N GLU A 215 17.98 8.84 11.97
CA GLU A 215 18.98 7.96 12.59
C GLU A 215 18.34 6.59 12.87
N VAL A 216 18.90 5.49 12.36
CA VAL A 216 18.38 4.15 12.69
C VAL A 216 19.16 3.59 13.88
N VAL A 217 18.51 3.55 15.04
CA VAL A 217 19.14 3.16 16.32
C VAL A 217 19.23 1.66 16.51
N GLY A 218 18.47 0.88 15.75
CA GLY A 218 18.48 -0.58 15.84
C GLY A 218 17.56 -1.25 14.84
N THR A 219 17.66 -2.58 14.79
CA THR A 219 16.74 -3.46 14.05
C THR A 219 16.29 -4.58 14.97
N ALA A 220 15.06 -5.06 14.79
CA ALA A 220 14.50 -6.21 15.49
C ALA A 220 13.79 -7.13 14.49
N LYS A 221 13.94 -8.45 14.63
CA LYS A 221 13.43 -9.43 13.66
C LYS A 221 12.00 -9.90 13.95
N ASN A 222 11.43 -9.49 15.07
CA ASN A 222 10.08 -9.85 15.51
C ASN A 222 9.62 -8.93 16.64
N GLY A 223 8.34 -9.05 17.02
CA GLY A 223 7.78 -8.24 18.10
C GLY A 223 8.40 -8.45 19.48
N ARG A 224 8.94 -9.64 19.79
CA ARG A 224 9.59 -9.92 21.08
C ARG A 224 10.89 -9.13 21.20
N GLU A 225 11.76 -9.24 20.19
CA GLU A 225 13.01 -8.50 20.12
C GLU A 225 12.77 -6.98 20.15
N CYS A 226 11.71 -6.49 19.50
CA CYS A 226 11.31 -5.09 19.56
C CYS A 226 11.00 -4.65 21.00
N VAL A 227 10.14 -5.38 21.71
CA VAL A 227 9.78 -5.05 23.09
C VAL A 227 10.98 -5.13 24.04
N ASP A 228 11.86 -6.11 23.83
CA ASP A 228 13.07 -6.29 24.64
C ASP A 228 14.07 -5.15 24.39
N PHE A 229 14.23 -4.70 23.13
CA PHE A 229 15.05 -3.53 22.77
C PHE A 229 14.54 -2.26 23.44
N LEU A 230 13.22 -2.01 23.41
CA LEU A 230 12.61 -0.83 24.03
C LEU A 230 12.73 -0.81 25.55
N ALA A 231 12.89 -1.98 26.18
CA ALA A 231 13.12 -2.07 27.62
C ALA A 231 14.54 -1.64 28.02
N THR A 232 15.52 -1.77 27.11
CA THR A 232 16.93 -1.42 27.36
C THR A 232 17.31 -0.06 26.80
N GLU A 233 16.68 0.39 25.72
CA GLU A 233 17.02 1.61 24.98
C GLU A 233 15.88 2.64 25.02
N PRO A 234 15.96 3.71 25.85
CA PRO A 234 14.85 4.64 26.06
C PRO A 234 14.71 5.74 25.00
N ALA A 235 15.51 5.74 23.93
CA ALA A 235 15.63 6.88 23.01
C ALA A 235 15.12 6.59 21.58
N VAL A 236 13.98 5.91 21.44
CA VAL A 236 13.32 5.67 20.15
C VAL A 236 12.20 6.70 19.94
N ASP A 237 12.24 7.46 18.84
CA ASP A 237 11.22 8.46 18.48
C ASP A 237 10.12 7.86 17.57
N LEU A 238 10.44 6.81 16.81
CA LEU A 238 9.50 6.13 15.91
C LEU A 238 9.87 4.65 15.75
N ILE A 239 8.87 3.80 15.61
CA ILE A 239 9.04 2.39 15.23
C ILE A 239 8.44 2.19 13.84
N THR A 240 9.22 1.65 12.90
CA THR A 240 8.62 1.03 11.70
C THR A 240 8.33 -0.43 12.01
N LEU A 241 7.14 -0.89 11.69
CA LEU A 241 6.66 -2.20 12.13
C LEU A 241 6.02 -2.98 10.97
N ASP A 242 6.56 -4.15 10.68
CA ASP A 242 5.87 -5.11 9.82
C ASP A 242 4.67 -5.74 10.54
N VAL A 243 3.68 -6.12 9.73
CA VAL A 243 2.42 -6.69 10.18
C VAL A 243 2.58 -8.17 10.50
N GLU A 244 3.25 -8.91 9.61
CA GLU A 244 3.40 -10.36 9.71
C GLU A 244 4.84 -10.71 10.02
N MET A 245 5.07 -11.30 11.19
CA MET A 245 6.40 -11.70 11.65
C MET A 245 6.27 -12.95 12.53
N PRO A 246 7.29 -13.82 12.58
CA PRO A 246 7.31 -14.99 13.45
C PRO A 246 7.40 -14.59 14.93
N VAL A 247 7.17 -15.55 15.83
CA VAL A 247 7.29 -15.44 17.30
C VAL A 247 6.27 -14.50 17.96
N MET A 248 6.29 -13.22 17.61
CA MET A 248 5.33 -12.22 18.04
C MET A 248 4.92 -11.36 16.83
N PRO A 249 3.68 -11.54 16.32
CA PRO A 249 3.16 -10.75 15.20
C PRO A 249 3.03 -9.26 15.52
N GLY A 250 2.96 -8.42 14.48
CA GLY A 250 2.95 -6.97 14.61
C GLY A 250 1.78 -6.42 15.43
N ASP A 251 0.58 -7.03 15.36
CA ASP A 251 -0.59 -6.57 16.10
C ASP A 251 -0.38 -6.70 17.63
N THR A 252 0.27 -7.79 18.03
CA THR A 252 0.59 -8.12 19.42
C THR A 252 1.76 -7.27 19.92
N ALA A 253 2.77 -7.06 19.06
CA ALA A 253 3.87 -6.13 19.32
C ALA A 253 3.34 -4.71 19.57
N LEU A 254 2.48 -4.20 18.68
CA LEU A 254 1.87 -2.87 18.79
C LEU A 254 1.10 -2.69 20.10
N LYS A 255 0.31 -3.69 20.53
CA LYS A 255 -0.36 -3.67 21.84
C LYS A 255 0.64 -3.53 22.99
N HIS A 256 1.74 -4.26 22.95
CA HIS A 256 2.79 -4.17 23.97
C HIS A 256 3.49 -2.80 23.98
N ILE A 257 3.83 -2.28 22.80
CA ILE A 257 4.41 -0.94 22.62
C ILE A 257 3.46 0.10 23.23
N MET A 258 2.21 0.17 22.79
CA MET A 258 1.25 1.19 23.25
C MET A 258 0.95 1.13 24.76
N ILE A 259 1.08 -0.04 25.40
CA ILE A 259 0.87 -0.21 26.85
C ILE A 259 2.11 0.15 27.67
N ARG A 260 3.30 -0.26 27.23
CA ARG A 260 4.53 -0.18 28.03
C ARG A 260 5.43 0.99 27.64
N HIS A 261 5.49 1.28 26.35
CA HIS A 261 6.38 2.26 25.73
C HIS A 261 5.60 2.98 24.60
N PRO A 262 4.62 3.85 24.92
CA PRO A 262 3.79 4.49 23.90
C PRO A 262 4.65 5.41 23.04
N ILE A 263 5.07 4.86 21.90
CA ILE A 263 5.95 5.47 20.89
C ILE A 263 5.17 5.43 19.56
N PRO A 264 5.28 6.46 18.70
CA PRO A 264 4.72 6.43 17.35
C PRO A 264 5.10 5.17 16.59
N VAL A 265 4.13 4.54 15.92
CA VAL A 265 4.35 3.36 15.08
C VAL A 265 3.84 3.63 13.65
N LEU A 266 4.74 3.46 12.68
CA LEU A 266 4.46 3.46 11.25
C LEU A 266 4.41 2.02 10.75
N ILE A 267 3.28 1.59 10.20
CA ILE A 267 3.16 0.24 9.65
C ILE A 267 3.79 0.18 8.26
N LEU A 268 4.70 -0.77 8.03
CA LEU A 268 5.28 -1.01 6.71
C LEU A 268 4.97 -2.45 6.28
N SER A 269 4.22 -2.62 5.20
CA SER A 269 3.85 -3.96 4.73
C SER A 269 3.73 -4.05 3.20
N ALA A 270 3.89 -5.25 2.65
CA ALA A 270 3.65 -5.52 1.24
C ALA A 270 2.13 -5.61 1.01
N PHE A 271 1.42 -4.47 0.99
CA PHE A 271 -0.04 -4.48 0.87
C PHE A 271 -0.53 -5.19 -0.41
N GLU A 272 -1.40 -6.17 -0.21
CA GLU A 272 -2.19 -6.85 -1.24
C GLU A 272 -3.59 -6.21 -1.36
N ALA A 273 -4.33 -6.55 -2.41
CA ALA A 273 -5.72 -6.10 -2.56
C ALA A 273 -6.56 -6.54 -1.35
N GLY A 274 -7.33 -5.61 -0.75
CA GLY A 274 -8.11 -5.87 0.46
C GLY A 274 -7.35 -5.78 1.80
N SER A 275 -6.06 -5.42 1.79
CA SER A 275 -5.25 -5.27 3.02
C SER A 275 -5.67 -4.11 3.94
N LEU A 276 -6.52 -3.20 3.45
CA LEU A 276 -6.89 -2.00 4.21
C LEU A 276 -7.64 -2.31 5.51
N ASN A 277 -8.40 -3.42 5.57
CA ASN A 277 -9.03 -3.85 6.83
C ASN A 277 -7.99 -4.17 7.90
N LYS A 278 -6.90 -4.84 7.53
CA LYS A 278 -5.82 -5.19 8.44
C LYS A 278 -5.09 -3.93 8.92
N VAL A 279 -4.76 -3.03 8.00
CA VAL A 279 -4.20 -1.71 8.35
C VAL A 279 -5.10 -0.95 9.32
N PHE A 280 -6.41 -0.97 9.08
CA PHE A 280 -7.38 -0.32 9.95
C PHE A 280 -7.38 -0.89 11.37
N GLU A 281 -7.25 -2.21 11.54
CA GLU A 281 -7.10 -2.81 12.87
C GLU A 281 -5.85 -2.29 13.59
N PHE A 282 -4.73 -2.11 12.89
CA PHE A 282 -3.52 -1.52 13.48
C PHE A 282 -3.71 -0.06 13.87
N LEU A 283 -4.38 0.74 13.04
CA LEU A 283 -4.74 2.13 13.37
C LEU A 283 -5.64 2.19 14.60
N GLN A 284 -6.57 1.23 14.77
CA GLN A 284 -7.40 1.10 15.97
C GLN A 284 -6.62 0.68 17.23
N LEU A 285 -5.46 0.04 17.06
CA LEU A 285 -4.57 -0.37 18.14
C LEU A 285 -3.58 0.74 18.56
N GLY A 286 -3.43 1.80 17.76
CA GLY A 286 -2.58 2.95 18.07
C GLY A 286 -1.47 3.22 17.06
N ALA A 287 -1.42 2.49 15.95
CA ALA A 287 -0.55 2.89 14.84
C ALA A 287 -0.97 4.28 14.35
N VAL A 288 0.02 5.09 13.99
CA VAL A 288 -0.20 6.47 13.55
C VAL A 288 -0.52 6.49 12.05
N ASP A 289 0.26 5.77 11.26
CA ASP A 289 0.12 5.73 9.81
C ASP A 289 0.66 4.43 9.22
N PHE A 290 0.62 4.30 7.90
CA PHE A 290 1.08 3.13 7.17
C PHE A 290 1.69 3.47 5.79
N ALA A 291 2.60 2.63 5.32
CA ALA A 291 3.20 2.73 3.99
C ALA A 291 3.44 1.34 3.39
N ALA A 292 3.36 1.25 2.06
CA ALA A 292 3.67 0.01 1.35
C ALA A 292 5.18 -0.22 1.33
N LYS A 293 5.63 -1.47 1.42
CA LYS A 293 7.01 -1.83 1.05
C LYS A 293 7.21 -1.57 -0.45
N PRO A 294 8.41 -1.13 -0.89
CA PRO A 294 8.66 -0.79 -2.28
C PRO A 294 8.54 -2.02 -3.17
N ARG A 295 7.99 -1.85 -4.37
CA ARG A 295 7.90 -2.93 -5.37
C ARG A 295 9.12 -2.93 -6.28
N VAL A 296 9.47 -4.08 -6.86
CA VAL A 296 10.65 -4.25 -7.75
C VAL A 296 10.68 -3.26 -8.93
N LYS A 297 9.52 -2.80 -9.40
CA LYS A 297 9.38 -1.86 -10.54
C LYS A 297 9.20 -0.40 -10.13
N GLU A 298 9.31 -0.08 -8.84
CA GLU A 298 9.04 1.27 -8.33
C GLU A 298 10.31 2.14 -8.38
N ASP A 299 10.13 3.44 -8.62
CA ASP A 299 11.21 4.41 -8.52
C ASP A 299 11.65 4.55 -7.06
N LEU A 300 12.81 3.99 -6.75
CA LEU A 300 13.34 3.94 -5.39
C LEU A 300 13.67 5.33 -4.84
N ALA A 301 14.05 6.29 -5.69
CA ALA A 301 14.36 7.65 -5.24
C ALA A 301 13.08 8.40 -4.84
N ALA A 302 12.03 8.30 -5.66
CA ALA A 302 10.73 8.86 -5.33
C ALA A 302 10.12 8.21 -4.09
N TYR A 303 10.24 6.88 -3.96
CA TYR A 303 9.81 6.12 -2.78
C TYR A 303 10.58 6.54 -1.52
N SER A 304 11.93 6.61 -1.60
CA SER A 304 12.80 7.04 -0.48
C SER A 304 12.34 8.40 0.06
N LYS A 305 12.21 9.40 -0.83
CA LYS A 305 11.78 10.74 -0.44
C LYS A 305 10.43 10.71 0.28
N LYS A 306 9.43 10.06 -0.31
CA LYS A 306 8.07 9.95 0.26
C LYS A 306 8.07 9.26 1.63
N LEU A 307 8.84 8.18 1.77
CA LEU A 307 8.94 7.45 3.03
C LEU A 307 9.64 8.27 4.12
N ARG A 308 10.71 8.99 3.78
CA ARG A 308 11.42 9.88 4.73
C ARG A 308 10.52 11.01 5.23
N GLU A 309 9.72 11.61 4.35
CA GLU A 309 8.71 12.61 4.73
C GLU A 309 7.66 12.03 5.69
N LEU A 310 7.12 10.85 5.37
CA LEU A 310 6.15 10.15 6.21
C LEU A 310 6.74 9.80 7.59
N VAL A 311 7.98 9.29 7.63
CA VAL A 311 8.70 8.99 8.89
C VAL A 311 8.88 10.24 9.73
N LYS A 312 9.36 11.34 9.15
CA LYS A 312 9.55 12.62 9.86
C LYS A 312 8.24 13.16 10.42
N GLY A 313 7.15 13.07 9.64
CA GLY A 313 5.83 13.48 10.10
C GLY A 313 5.31 12.59 11.24
N THR A 314 5.44 11.26 11.08
CA THR A 314 4.97 10.29 12.07
C THR A 314 5.75 10.38 13.39
N ALA A 315 7.06 10.64 13.34
CA ALA A 315 7.90 10.77 14.53
C ALA A 315 7.49 11.93 15.46
N ARG A 316 6.73 12.92 14.96
CA ARG A 316 6.22 14.05 15.73
C ARG A 316 4.84 13.79 16.33
N ALA A 317 4.25 12.62 16.09
CA ALA A 317 2.93 12.28 16.57
C ALA A 317 2.86 12.19 18.11
N HIS A 318 1.84 12.82 18.68
CA HIS A 318 1.49 12.75 20.09
C HIS A 318 0.64 11.52 20.38
N VAL A 319 1.26 10.34 20.49
CA VAL A 319 0.57 9.08 20.81
C VAL A 319 -0.16 9.09 22.16
N SER A 320 0.16 10.02 23.07
CA SER A 320 -0.62 10.27 24.29
C SER A 320 -2.02 10.83 24.01
N HIS A 321 -2.24 11.45 22.84
CA HIS A 321 -3.56 11.89 22.38
C HIS A 321 -4.36 10.75 21.75
N PHE A 322 -3.75 9.58 21.51
CA PHE A 322 -4.48 8.42 21.02
C PHE A 322 -5.64 8.09 21.96
N ARG A 323 -6.82 7.96 21.37
CA ARG A 323 -8.03 7.50 22.04
C ARG A 323 -8.56 6.33 21.26
N ARG A 324 -8.67 5.18 21.94
CA ARG A 324 -9.24 3.97 21.34
C ARG A 324 -10.62 4.30 20.80
N TRP A 325 -10.76 4.20 19.48
CA TRP A 325 -12.04 4.42 18.84
C TRP A 325 -13.02 3.33 19.26
N ARG A 326 -14.26 3.74 19.52
CA ARG A 326 -15.38 2.83 19.73
C ARG A 326 -16.46 3.24 18.76
N ARG A 327 -16.93 2.27 17.98
CA ARG A 327 -18.07 2.47 17.10
C ARG A 327 -19.26 2.95 17.94
N ARG A 328 -19.68 4.20 17.72
CA ARG A 328 -20.94 4.70 18.24
C ARG A 328 -22.03 4.14 17.33
N GLN A 329 -22.79 3.16 17.80
CA GLN A 329 -24.01 2.74 17.11
C GLN A 329 -25.01 3.89 17.17
N GLY A 330 -25.23 4.55 16.03
CA GLY A 330 -26.34 5.46 15.81
C GLY A 330 -27.34 4.84 14.84
N PRO A 331 -28.59 5.30 14.81
CA PRO A 331 -29.52 4.89 13.77
C PRO A 331 -28.91 5.19 12.40
N ALA A 332 -28.95 4.21 11.49
CA ALA A 332 -28.59 4.45 10.09
C ALA A 332 -29.49 5.57 9.58
N VAL A 333 -28.85 6.68 9.24
CA VAL A 333 -29.53 7.86 8.74
C VAL A 333 -29.49 7.77 7.22
N GLN A 334 -30.63 7.54 6.59
CA GLN A 334 -30.75 7.67 5.15
C GLN A 334 -30.70 9.16 4.79
N THR A 335 -29.82 9.51 3.86
CA THR A 335 -29.76 10.81 3.21
C THR A 335 -30.10 10.64 1.74
N GLU A 336 -30.97 11.48 1.19
CA GLU A 336 -31.24 11.47 -0.25
C GLU A 336 -30.12 12.22 -0.98
N ALA A 337 -29.58 11.59 -2.02
CA ALA A 337 -28.56 12.19 -2.85
C ALA A 337 -29.14 13.25 -3.79
N GLY A 338 -28.37 14.31 -4.06
CA GLY A 338 -28.79 15.34 -5.00
C GLY A 338 -29.62 16.44 -4.35
N MET A 339 -29.61 16.56 -3.02
CA MET A 339 -30.22 17.72 -2.36
C MET A 339 -29.42 18.97 -2.72
N PRO A 340 -30.06 20.02 -3.27
CA PRO A 340 -29.40 21.29 -3.51
C PRO A 340 -28.90 21.87 -2.18
N SER A 341 -27.63 22.27 -2.12
CA SER A 341 -27.07 22.92 -0.94
C SER A 341 -26.18 24.08 -1.31
N ASP A 342 -26.30 25.18 -0.54
CA ASP A 342 -25.42 26.34 -0.63
C ASP A 342 -24.27 26.32 0.40
N ARG A 343 -24.17 25.27 1.22
CA ARG A 343 -23.12 25.12 2.24
C ARG A 343 -22.13 24.05 1.83
N LEU A 344 -20.85 24.39 1.89
CA LEU A 344 -19.75 23.49 1.57
C LEU A 344 -18.81 23.35 2.77
N LEU A 345 -18.62 22.11 3.24
CA LEU A 345 -17.57 21.76 4.18
C LEU A 345 -16.50 20.94 3.47
N ILE A 346 -15.27 21.42 3.54
CA ILE A 346 -14.10 20.65 3.12
C ILE A 346 -13.45 20.06 4.38
N VAL A 347 -13.17 18.77 4.38
CA VAL A 347 -12.44 18.12 5.47
C VAL A 347 -11.08 17.69 4.94
N LEU A 348 -10.00 18.15 5.56
CA LEU A 348 -8.64 17.89 5.10
C LEU A 348 -7.93 16.92 6.04
N GLY A 349 -7.49 15.78 5.49
CA GLY A 349 -6.67 14.80 6.19
C GLY A 349 -5.34 14.54 5.49
N ALA A 350 -4.30 14.35 6.29
CA ALA A 350 -2.97 13.98 5.82
C ALA A 350 -2.46 12.81 6.67
N GLU A 351 -1.15 12.76 6.93
CA GLU A 351 -0.54 11.75 7.78
C GLU A 351 -1.11 11.80 9.20
N GLY A 352 -1.47 10.63 9.74
CA GLY A 352 -2.08 10.51 11.07
C GLY A 352 -3.59 10.82 11.12
N ALA A 353 -4.21 11.26 10.01
CA ALA A 353 -5.63 11.63 9.98
C ALA A 353 -6.60 10.45 9.88
N TYR A 354 -6.14 9.25 9.50
CA TYR A 354 -7.01 8.14 9.13
C TYR A 354 -8.09 7.82 10.17
N MET A 355 -7.73 7.83 11.46
CA MET A 355 -8.68 7.55 12.54
C MET A 355 -9.64 8.69 12.86
N ASP A 356 -9.36 9.92 12.43
CA ASP A 356 -10.20 11.08 12.71
C ASP A 356 -11.50 11.05 11.89
N TRP A 357 -11.46 10.50 10.68
CA TRP A 357 -12.64 10.32 9.82
C TRP A 357 -13.77 9.55 10.51
N PHE A 358 -13.42 8.49 11.26
CA PHE A 358 -14.38 7.63 11.95
C PHE A 358 -15.01 8.26 13.19
N ARG A 359 -14.51 9.42 13.61
CA ARG A 359 -15.02 10.15 14.75
C ARG A 359 -15.91 11.33 14.35
N LEU A 360 -15.90 11.71 13.07
CA LEU A 360 -16.76 12.77 12.57
C LEU A 360 -18.22 12.31 12.48
N PRO A 361 -19.19 13.20 12.75
CA PRO A 361 -20.62 12.91 12.58
C PRO A 361 -21.03 12.99 11.09
N LEU A 362 -20.35 12.25 10.22
CA LEU A 362 -20.45 12.37 8.75
C LEU A 362 -21.89 12.29 8.22
N SER A 363 -22.71 11.33 8.67
CA SER A 363 -24.11 11.21 8.23
C SER A 363 -24.97 12.42 8.63
N ARG A 364 -24.62 13.12 9.73
CA ARG A 364 -25.33 14.35 10.14
C ARG A 364 -24.82 15.56 9.36
N LEU A 365 -23.51 15.62 9.10
CA LEU A 365 -22.89 16.68 8.29
C LEU A 365 -23.48 16.67 6.87
N ALA A 366 -23.56 15.49 6.25
CA ALA A 366 -24.09 15.32 4.89
C ALA A 366 -25.54 15.80 4.71
N ARG A 367 -26.34 15.91 5.78
CA ARG A 367 -27.70 16.48 5.73
C ARG A 367 -27.73 17.99 5.55
N ASN A 368 -26.71 18.68 6.07
CA ASN A 368 -26.70 20.14 6.16
C ASN A 368 -25.95 20.79 5.00
N GLY A 369 -25.30 19.99 4.15
CA GLY A 369 -24.81 20.46 2.86
C GLY A 369 -23.89 19.50 2.13
N THR A 370 -23.04 20.07 1.29
CA THR A 370 -22.06 19.31 0.50
C THR A 370 -20.79 19.11 1.32
N ILE A 371 -20.36 17.86 1.51
CA ILE A 371 -19.15 17.53 2.26
C ILE A 371 -18.13 16.90 1.32
N ILE A 372 -16.95 17.53 1.21
CA ILE A 372 -15.82 17.03 0.43
C ILE A 372 -14.67 16.75 1.39
N GLY A 373 -14.29 15.49 1.54
CA GLY A 373 -13.06 15.08 2.19
C GLY A 373 -11.92 15.02 1.18
N LEU A 374 -10.74 15.50 1.55
CA LEU A 374 -9.50 15.26 0.82
C LEU A 374 -8.50 14.62 1.78
N GLN A 375 -8.11 13.39 1.49
CA GLN A 375 -7.14 12.63 2.29
C GLN A 375 -5.86 12.44 1.49
N LYS A 376 -4.68 12.59 2.10
CA LYS A 376 -3.43 12.07 1.51
C LYS A 376 -3.53 10.54 1.47
N ILE A 377 -3.81 9.98 0.31
CA ILE A 377 -4.02 8.55 0.07
C ILE A 377 -3.70 8.25 -1.39
N SER A 378 -3.35 7.01 -1.73
CA SER A 378 -3.26 6.62 -3.15
C SER A 378 -4.64 6.35 -3.74
N ASP A 379 -4.81 6.57 -5.06
CA ASP A 379 -6.06 6.25 -5.75
C ASP A 379 -6.43 4.77 -5.64
N ALA A 380 -5.42 3.89 -5.57
CA ALA A 380 -5.61 2.45 -5.38
C ALA A 380 -6.33 2.11 -4.06
N LEU A 381 -6.13 2.90 -3.01
CA LEU A 381 -6.73 2.68 -1.69
C LEU A 381 -8.02 3.50 -1.46
N LEU A 382 -8.25 4.54 -2.24
CA LEU A 382 -9.35 5.48 -2.04
C LEU A 382 -10.72 4.80 -1.97
N ALA A 383 -11.01 3.92 -2.94
CA ALA A 383 -12.29 3.22 -3.00
C ALA A 383 -12.51 2.26 -1.81
N GLU A 384 -11.46 1.54 -1.39
CA GLU A 384 -11.54 0.68 -0.20
C GLU A 384 -11.72 1.50 1.08
N PHE A 385 -11.05 2.65 1.19
CA PHE A 385 -11.17 3.52 2.35
C PHE A 385 -12.57 4.15 2.46
N CYS A 386 -13.17 4.54 1.34
CA CYS A 386 -14.57 5.00 1.32
C CYS A 386 -15.53 3.93 1.84
N LYS A 387 -15.39 2.68 1.37
CA LYS A 387 -16.21 1.54 1.85
C LYS A 387 -16.02 1.30 3.34
N LEU A 388 -14.80 1.47 3.84
CA LEU A 388 -14.50 1.31 5.25
C LEU A 388 -15.17 2.41 6.10
N ILE A 389 -15.05 3.68 5.71
CA ILE A 389 -15.74 4.78 6.39
C ILE A 389 -17.25 4.56 6.35
N ASP A 390 -17.81 4.20 5.19
CA ASP A 390 -19.23 3.93 5.04
C ASP A 390 -19.72 2.80 5.96
N ARG A 391 -19.00 1.66 5.98
CA ARG A 391 -19.33 0.53 6.86
C ARG A 391 -19.34 0.91 8.34
N GLU A 392 -18.36 1.70 8.77
CA GLU A 392 -18.18 2.02 10.19
C GLU A 392 -19.05 3.20 10.65
N THR A 393 -19.33 4.18 9.79
CA THR A 393 -20.03 5.43 10.13
C THR A 393 -21.46 5.54 9.57
N GLY A 394 -21.78 4.82 8.49
CA GLY A 394 -23.09 4.86 7.83
C GLY A 394 -23.39 6.18 7.10
N SER A 395 -22.38 6.81 6.50
CA SER A 395 -22.48 8.14 5.88
C SER A 395 -22.70 8.16 4.36
N GLU A 396 -22.86 7.01 3.70
CA GLU A 396 -22.89 6.88 2.24
C GLU A 396 -21.68 7.57 1.59
N THR A 397 -20.49 7.09 1.93
CA THR A 397 -19.23 7.68 1.46
C THR A 397 -18.92 7.27 0.02
N VAL A 398 -18.70 8.25 -0.87
CA VAL A 398 -18.44 8.03 -2.29
C VAL A 398 -17.05 8.52 -2.68
N PRO A 399 -16.21 7.70 -3.35
CA PRO A 399 -14.93 8.17 -3.87
C PRO A 399 -15.15 9.17 -5.00
N ILE A 400 -14.40 10.28 -4.98
CA ILE A 400 -14.37 11.25 -6.07
C ILE A 400 -13.63 10.64 -7.25
N VAL A 401 -14.29 10.60 -8.40
CA VAL A 401 -13.73 10.12 -9.67
C VAL A 401 -13.85 11.20 -10.73
N ASP A 402 -13.13 11.04 -11.84
CA ASP A 402 -13.18 12.01 -12.94
C ASP A 402 -14.60 12.16 -13.51
N SER A 403 -14.92 13.37 -13.95
CA SER A 403 -16.20 13.74 -14.57
C SER A 403 -17.43 13.50 -13.68
N MET A 404 -17.25 13.46 -12.35
CA MET A 404 -18.30 13.26 -11.37
C MET A 404 -19.01 14.57 -11.00
N ASN A 405 -20.32 14.50 -10.73
CA ASN A 405 -21.06 15.59 -10.10
C ASN A 405 -21.16 15.37 -8.58
N ILE A 406 -20.76 16.39 -7.81
CA ILE A 406 -20.82 16.44 -6.35
C ILE A 406 -22.01 17.33 -5.96
N SER A 407 -22.88 16.82 -5.09
CA SER A 407 -24.12 17.49 -4.64
C SER A 407 -24.34 17.28 -3.13
N GLY A 408 -25.27 18.00 -2.52
CA GLY A 408 -25.61 17.79 -1.11
C GLY A 408 -26.22 16.41 -0.83
N GLY A 409 -26.19 16.01 0.45
CA GLY A 409 -26.78 14.75 0.90
C GLY A 409 -25.80 13.57 0.96
N ARG A 410 -24.53 13.75 0.58
CA ARG A 410 -23.51 12.69 0.62
C ARG A 410 -22.16 13.20 1.10
N PHE A 411 -21.32 12.26 1.52
CA PHE A 411 -19.92 12.51 1.81
C PHE A 411 -19.05 12.02 0.64
N TYR A 412 -18.29 12.92 0.03
CA TYR A 412 -17.40 12.62 -1.08
C TYR A 412 -15.96 12.64 -0.60
N LEU A 413 -15.17 11.63 -0.89
CA LEU A 413 -13.76 11.56 -0.47
C LEU A 413 -12.86 11.48 -1.69
N GLY A 414 -11.90 12.40 -1.79
CA GLY A 414 -10.91 12.47 -2.85
C GLY A 414 -9.48 12.27 -2.34
N ASN A 415 -8.59 12.01 -3.29
CA ASN A 415 -7.15 12.02 -3.06
C ASN A 415 -6.64 13.48 -3.04
N ALA A 416 -6.04 13.88 -1.92
CA ALA A 416 -5.48 15.22 -1.73
C ALA A 416 -4.25 15.51 -2.61
N CYS A 417 -3.60 14.49 -3.17
CA CYS A 417 -2.48 14.58 -4.11
C CYS A 417 -2.93 14.61 -5.58
N ARG A 418 -4.21 14.91 -5.84
CA ARG A 418 -4.77 15.13 -7.19
C ARG A 418 -5.24 16.56 -7.35
N LYS A 419 -4.92 17.16 -8.50
CA LYS A 419 -5.52 18.41 -8.94
C LYS A 419 -6.90 18.16 -9.55
N ALA A 420 -7.77 19.15 -9.46
CA ALA A 420 -9.10 19.10 -10.05
C ALA A 420 -9.52 20.48 -10.58
N GLY A 421 -10.09 20.48 -11.79
CA GLY A 421 -10.94 21.55 -12.27
C GLY A 421 -12.35 21.40 -11.71
N LEU A 422 -12.94 22.49 -11.24
CA LEU A 422 -14.28 22.49 -10.64
C LEU A 422 -15.18 23.51 -11.33
N GLU A 423 -16.30 23.02 -11.86
CA GLU A 423 -17.34 23.84 -12.49
C GLU A 423 -18.60 23.81 -11.63
N TYR A 424 -19.04 24.98 -11.14
CA TYR A 424 -20.30 25.08 -10.39
C TYR A 424 -21.48 25.10 -11.36
N LEU A 425 -22.47 24.26 -11.08
CA LEU A 425 -23.72 24.13 -11.85
C LEU A 425 -24.88 24.73 -11.04
N PRO A 426 -25.29 25.99 -11.30
CA PRO A 426 -26.25 26.71 -10.45
C PRO A 426 -27.63 26.07 -10.39
N GLU A 427 -28.10 25.46 -11.49
CA GLU A 427 -29.44 24.86 -11.60
C GLU A 427 -29.63 23.68 -10.64
N SER A 428 -28.55 22.92 -10.40
CA SER A 428 -28.56 21.75 -9.52
C SER A 428 -27.83 21.99 -8.20
N MET A 429 -27.25 23.18 -8.00
CA MET A 429 -26.36 23.51 -6.90
C MET A 429 -25.30 22.42 -6.66
N SER A 430 -24.70 21.96 -7.75
CA SER A 430 -23.71 20.89 -7.76
C SER A 430 -22.39 21.35 -8.34
N LEU A 431 -21.33 20.59 -8.08
CA LEU A 431 -19.98 20.83 -8.59
C LEU A 431 -19.61 19.68 -9.52
N LYS A 432 -19.32 20.00 -10.78
CA LYS A 432 -18.75 19.04 -11.72
C LYS A 432 -17.23 19.03 -11.55
N VAL A 433 -16.69 17.84 -11.31
CA VAL A 433 -15.27 17.59 -11.08
C VAL A 433 -14.62 17.10 -12.36
N GLN A 434 -13.47 17.67 -12.71
CA GLN A 434 -12.58 17.18 -13.75
C GLN A 434 -11.21 16.93 -13.11
N LEU A 435 -10.81 15.67 -12.99
CA LEU A 435 -9.52 15.32 -12.39
C LEU A 435 -8.43 15.38 -13.46
N ASP A 436 -7.28 15.96 -13.08
CA ASP A 436 -6.12 15.98 -13.97
C ASP A 436 -5.51 14.57 -14.08
N HIS A 437 -5.13 14.19 -15.30
CA HIS A 437 -4.37 12.96 -15.60
C HIS A 437 -3.12 13.32 -16.43
N PRO A 438 -1.91 12.78 -16.16
CA PRO A 438 -1.44 11.91 -15.06
C PRO A 438 -0.45 12.58 -14.08
N GLY A 439 -0.31 12.03 -12.87
CA GLY A 439 0.77 12.38 -11.92
C GLY A 439 0.24 12.77 -10.53
N ASP A 440 0.68 12.06 -9.49
CA ASP A 440 0.45 12.50 -8.11
C ASP A 440 1.28 13.77 -7.90
N VAL A 441 0.61 14.86 -7.50
CA VAL A 441 1.29 16.10 -7.13
C VAL A 441 1.63 16.08 -5.64
N ASP A 442 2.48 17.00 -5.22
CA ASP A 442 2.68 17.23 -3.80
C ASP A 442 1.34 17.52 -3.09
N TRP A 443 1.22 17.08 -1.84
CA TRP A 443 -0.01 17.25 -1.07
C TRP A 443 -0.42 18.71 -0.94
N GLN A 444 0.52 19.63 -0.71
CA GLN A 444 0.21 21.06 -0.62
C GLN A 444 -0.31 21.58 -1.94
N GLU A 445 0.30 21.19 -3.05
CA GLU A 445 -0.09 21.61 -4.39
C GLU A 445 -1.51 21.14 -4.75
N GLY A 446 -1.83 19.88 -4.46
CA GLY A 446 -3.16 19.32 -4.68
C GLY A 446 -4.22 20.00 -3.83
N VAL A 447 -4.01 20.10 -2.51
CA VAL A 447 -4.96 20.76 -1.60
C VAL A 447 -5.20 22.22 -1.97
N LEU A 448 -4.14 22.97 -2.27
CA LEU A 448 -4.29 24.38 -2.67
C LEU A 448 -5.05 24.54 -3.99
N CYS A 449 -4.85 23.63 -4.96
CA CYS A 449 -5.61 23.60 -6.20
C CYS A 449 -7.13 23.49 -5.91
N TRP A 450 -7.53 22.53 -5.07
CA TRP A 450 -8.92 22.36 -4.67
C TRP A 450 -9.48 23.59 -3.94
N LEU A 451 -8.74 24.12 -2.95
CA LEU A 451 -9.20 25.26 -2.16
C LEU A 451 -9.34 26.53 -2.99
N ASP A 452 -8.41 26.82 -3.90
CA ASP A 452 -8.50 28.01 -4.76
C ASP A 452 -9.66 27.90 -5.77
N GLN A 453 -9.89 26.72 -6.36
CA GLN A 453 -11.03 26.50 -7.26
C GLN A 453 -12.37 26.67 -6.53
N LEU A 454 -12.50 26.09 -5.33
CA LEU A 454 -13.72 26.20 -4.53
C LEU A 454 -13.93 27.61 -3.96
N ALA A 455 -12.86 28.32 -3.59
CA ALA A 455 -12.95 29.70 -3.09
C ALA A 455 -13.57 30.65 -4.13
N VAL A 456 -13.28 30.44 -5.42
CA VAL A 456 -13.87 31.22 -6.52
C VAL A 456 -15.38 30.96 -6.63
N GLN A 457 -15.82 29.73 -6.40
CA GLN A 457 -17.22 29.32 -6.60
C GLN A 457 -18.11 29.59 -5.38
N ALA A 458 -17.57 29.49 -4.15
CA ALA A 458 -18.37 29.34 -2.93
C ALA A 458 -18.67 30.63 -2.13
N SER A 459 -18.20 31.82 -2.57
CA SER A 459 -18.59 33.16 -2.05
C SER A 459 -18.85 33.26 -0.52
N GLY A 460 -17.90 32.81 0.32
CA GLY A 460 -18.00 32.92 1.79
C GLY A 460 -18.84 31.84 2.50
N ARG A 461 -19.40 30.86 1.77
CA ARG A 461 -20.17 29.73 2.32
C ARG A 461 -19.35 28.45 2.46
N MET A 462 -18.04 28.56 2.25
CA MET A 462 -17.08 27.47 2.37
C MET A 462 -16.44 27.48 3.76
N SER A 463 -16.41 26.32 4.39
CA SER A 463 -15.65 26.09 5.63
C SER A 463 -14.67 24.94 5.42
N VAL A 464 -13.49 25.01 6.02
CA VAL A 464 -12.49 23.94 6.00
C VAL A 464 -12.27 23.44 7.40
N TYR A 465 -12.50 22.15 7.63
CA TYR A 465 -12.18 21.46 8.87
C TYR A 465 -10.88 20.67 8.70
N PHE A 466 -9.89 20.92 9.55
CA PHE A 466 -8.62 20.20 9.52
C PHE A 466 -8.66 18.98 10.45
N LEU A 467 -8.17 17.85 9.96
CA LEU A 467 -7.89 16.67 10.79
C LEU A 467 -6.45 16.74 11.32
N SER A 468 -6.03 15.71 12.07
CA SER A 468 -4.62 15.52 12.41
C SER A 468 -3.78 15.53 11.13
N ALA A 469 -2.70 16.31 11.12
CA ALA A 469 -1.83 16.40 9.96
C ALA A 469 -0.41 16.79 10.36
N ALA A 470 0.57 15.99 9.93
CA ALA A 470 1.98 16.30 10.12
C ALA A 470 2.51 17.33 9.11
N GLN A 471 1.90 17.39 7.92
CA GLN A 471 2.20 18.41 6.91
C GLN A 471 1.36 19.67 7.13
N THR A 472 1.91 20.81 6.72
CA THR A 472 1.28 22.12 6.84
C THR A 472 1.04 22.74 5.45
N LEU A 473 0.11 23.69 5.33
CA LEU A 473 0.05 24.55 4.13
C LEU A 473 0.92 25.80 4.32
N PRO A 474 1.43 26.40 3.23
CA PRO A 474 2.16 27.66 3.31
C PRO A 474 1.29 28.76 3.93
N ARG A 475 1.84 29.49 4.92
CA ARG A 475 1.13 30.56 5.64
C ARG A 475 0.45 31.57 4.72
N GLN A 476 1.16 32.05 3.70
CA GLN A 476 0.65 33.04 2.73
C GLN A 476 -0.57 32.52 1.95
N ALA A 477 -0.62 31.20 1.68
CA ALA A 477 -1.76 30.61 0.99
C ALA A 477 -2.99 30.56 1.89
N ILE A 478 -2.81 30.26 3.19
CA ILE A 478 -3.91 30.27 4.16
C ILE A 478 -4.45 31.69 4.35
N GLU A 479 -3.57 32.68 4.54
CA GLU A 479 -3.95 34.10 4.67
C GLU A 479 -4.73 34.58 3.44
N ARG A 480 -4.27 34.26 2.21
CA ARG A 480 -4.98 34.56 0.97
C ARG A 480 -6.39 33.96 0.92
N LEU A 481 -6.54 32.72 1.39
CA LEU A 481 -7.85 32.04 1.40
C LEU A 481 -8.79 32.66 2.45
N LEU A 482 -8.27 33.02 3.62
CA LEU A 482 -9.00 33.75 4.66
C LEU A 482 -9.47 35.13 4.13
N GLU A 483 -8.63 35.88 3.43
CA GLU A 483 -9.00 37.16 2.80
C GLU A 483 -10.13 37.02 1.77
N LYS A 484 -10.25 35.86 1.11
CA LYS A 484 -11.37 35.52 0.21
C LYS A 484 -12.66 35.11 0.95
N GLY A 485 -12.70 35.20 2.28
CA GLY A 485 -13.87 34.89 3.11
C GLY A 485 -14.00 33.42 3.52
N LEU A 486 -12.92 32.62 3.41
CA LEU A 486 -12.91 31.25 3.91
C LEU A 486 -13.01 31.21 5.44
N ARG A 487 -13.74 30.24 5.98
CA ARG A 487 -13.73 29.92 7.42
C ARG A 487 -12.92 28.64 7.66
N LEU A 488 -12.04 28.66 8.65
CA LEU A 488 -11.25 27.51 9.07
C LEU A 488 -11.80 27.03 10.42
N ILE A 489 -11.96 25.72 10.57
CA ILE A 489 -12.41 25.09 11.80
C ILE A 489 -11.33 24.09 12.23
N LEU A 490 -10.83 24.25 13.45
CA LEU A 490 -9.75 23.45 14.00
C LEU A 490 -10.25 22.55 15.15
N PRO A 491 -9.83 21.28 15.22
CA PRO A 491 -10.02 20.46 16.40
C PRO A 491 -9.18 21.00 17.57
N PRO A 492 -9.60 20.75 18.82
CA PRO A 492 -8.73 20.99 19.96
C PRO A 492 -7.41 20.23 19.82
N ARG A 493 -6.32 20.87 20.21
CA ARG A 493 -4.94 20.35 20.04
C ARG A 493 -4.72 18.98 20.70
N ASP A 494 -5.38 18.72 21.82
CA ASP A 494 -5.28 17.47 22.59
C ASP A 494 -6.08 16.30 21.98
N THR A 495 -6.84 16.56 20.91
CA THR A 495 -7.59 15.53 20.17
C THR A 495 -6.90 15.08 18.89
N ALA A 496 -5.89 15.83 18.43
CA ALA A 496 -5.15 15.54 17.21
C ALA A 496 -3.85 14.78 17.52
N ILE A 497 -3.57 13.73 16.75
CA ILE A 497 -2.33 12.94 16.89
C ILE A 497 -1.15 13.73 16.33
N CYS A 498 -1.33 14.40 15.20
CA CYS A 498 -0.34 15.30 14.59
C CYS A 498 -0.89 16.72 14.62
N THR A 499 -0.15 17.67 15.21
CA THR A 499 -0.64 19.03 15.52
C THR A 499 -0.02 20.12 14.65
N GLU A 500 0.90 19.79 13.76
CA GLU A 500 1.74 20.77 13.05
C GLU A 500 0.92 21.74 12.22
N MET A 501 -0.11 21.27 11.53
CA MET A 501 -1.03 22.13 10.79
C MET A 501 -1.84 23.04 11.73
N LEU A 502 -2.27 22.51 12.87
CA LEU A 502 -3.03 23.28 13.87
C LEU A 502 -2.16 24.37 14.48
N ASP A 503 -0.93 24.03 14.85
CA ASP A 503 0.05 24.94 15.43
C ASP A 503 0.41 26.05 14.41
N ALA A 504 0.55 25.69 13.12
CA ALA A 504 0.77 26.65 12.04
C ALA A 504 -0.40 27.63 11.87
N ILE A 505 -1.65 27.15 11.85
CA ILE A 505 -2.84 28.02 11.73
C ILE A 505 -3.07 28.83 13.01
N GLN A 506 -2.78 28.27 14.18
CA GLN A 506 -2.94 29.00 15.45
C GLN A 506 -2.10 30.28 15.47
N SER A 507 -0.92 30.28 14.86
CA SER A 507 -0.05 31.46 14.76
C SER A 507 -0.67 32.64 13.99
N ILE A 508 -1.60 32.36 13.05
CA ILE A 508 -2.31 33.38 12.25
C ILE A 508 -3.70 33.72 12.79
N SER A 509 -4.26 32.90 13.68
CA SER A 509 -5.62 33.05 14.22
C SER A 509 -5.92 34.43 14.83
N SER A 510 -4.91 35.07 15.42
CA SER A 510 -5.01 36.42 16.01
C SER A 510 -5.38 37.51 15.01
N HIS A 511 -5.04 37.34 13.73
CA HIS A 511 -5.35 38.28 12.66
C HIS A 511 -6.74 38.05 12.06
N PHE A 512 -7.32 36.87 12.28
CA PHE A 512 -8.59 36.43 11.69
C PHE A 512 -9.53 35.77 12.73
N PRO A 513 -9.85 36.45 13.86
CA PRO A 513 -10.52 35.82 15.01
C PRO A 513 -11.95 35.35 14.72
N GLU A 514 -12.64 35.94 13.73
CA GLU A 514 -14.00 35.54 13.34
C GLU A 514 -14.03 34.39 12.32
N GLN A 515 -12.89 34.11 11.67
CA GLN A 515 -12.80 33.11 10.61
C GLN A 515 -12.07 31.84 11.04
N VAL A 516 -11.23 31.91 12.08
CA VAL A 516 -10.56 30.73 12.65
C VAL A 516 -11.32 30.29 13.90
N LEU A 517 -12.11 29.24 13.73
CA LEU A 517 -13.01 28.68 14.73
C LEU A 517 -12.44 27.37 15.28
N TRP A 518 -12.92 26.99 16.46
CA TRP A 518 -12.53 25.74 17.12
C TRP A 518 -13.77 24.88 17.35
N ALA A 519 -13.69 23.61 16.95
CA ALA A 519 -14.77 22.67 17.14
C ALA A 519 -14.24 21.28 17.45
N THR A 520 -14.81 20.65 18.47
CA THR A 520 -14.74 19.22 18.67
C THR A 520 -15.60 18.50 17.63
N GLN A 521 -15.45 17.18 17.50
CA GLN A 521 -16.35 16.36 16.70
C GLN A 521 -17.81 16.43 17.19
N GLU A 522 -18.05 16.73 18.47
CA GLU A 522 -19.39 16.74 19.06
C GLU A 522 -20.17 18.03 18.73
N ASN A 523 -19.48 19.17 18.66
CA ASN A 523 -20.09 20.47 18.34
C ASN A 523 -19.74 21.01 16.94
N LEU A 524 -19.04 20.24 16.11
CA LEU A 524 -18.72 20.62 14.72
C LEU A 524 -19.96 21.02 13.91
N MET A 525 -21.08 20.31 14.12
CA MET A 525 -22.36 20.63 13.48
C MET A 525 -22.94 21.99 13.86
N GLU A 526 -22.64 22.47 15.07
CA GLU A 526 -23.17 23.74 15.60
C GLU A 526 -22.28 24.91 15.18
N VAL A 527 -20.97 24.66 15.07
CA VAL A 527 -19.97 25.65 14.64
C VAL A 527 -20.04 25.89 13.13
N TRP A 528 -20.32 24.84 12.34
CA TRP A 528 -20.46 24.92 10.88
C TRP A 528 -21.85 25.40 10.45
#